data_AF-A0A449A6K3-F1
#
_entry.id   AF-A0A449A6K3-F1
#
_cell.length_a   1.000
_cell.length_b   1.000
_cell.length_c   1.000
_cell.angle_alpha   90.00
_cell.angle_beta   90.00
_cell.angle_gamma   90.00
#
_symmetry.space_group_name_H-M   'P 1'
#
loop_
_entity.id
_entity.type
_entity.pdbx_description
1 polymer ?
#
loop_
_entity_poly.entity_id
_entity_poly.type
_entity_poly.pdbx_seq_one_letter_code
_entity_poly.pdbx_strand_id
1 'polypeptide(L)'
;MSTNLPKMKPMFTKNTKYEITFDRFEGPIKHRPIVIFRDEYAEITEDGKIIEKYYYIKARSAHDENGNRKKANKGEIFLEKATIGLLTNDSYVDTTQIYSIKKEELNNIVDRKNVIFASTNDLTKYQIDKIYRSVLENLTQEPPYVSFMDVKLNNKTNAFVGELKYSHEYFLDQDYFESSRKDKKKFMANILNKKNLIEETLIELRNLKNGVREEFLDLLREWSYERKLKKEKIEQKRLQNIGDEKNEEFEKEGDDFTR
;
A
#
# COMPACT_ATOMS: atom_id res chain seq x y z
N MET A 1 -4.38 24.64 -3.00
CA MET A 1 -3.69 24.04 -1.83
C MET A 1 -4.66 23.03 -1.22
N SER A 2 -4.47 21.71 -1.16
CA SER A 2 -3.33 20.79 -1.35
C SER A 2 -3.70 19.77 -2.44
N THR A 3 -2.91 19.66 -3.51
CA THR A 3 -3.18 18.82 -4.70
C THR A 3 -2.26 17.59 -4.79
N ASN A 4 -2.01 16.96 -3.63
CA ASN A 4 -1.27 15.71 -3.55
C ASN A 4 -2.16 14.68 -2.87
N LEU A 5 -2.37 13.52 -3.52
CA LEU A 5 -2.93 12.35 -2.83
C LEU A 5 -1.95 11.95 -1.71
N PRO A 6 -2.37 11.94 -0.43
CA PRO A 6 -1.59 11.38 0.66
C PRO A 6 -1.23 9.91 0.42
N LYS A 7 -0.09 9.51 0.96
CA LYS A 7 0.45 8.13 0.94
C LYS A 7 -0.51 7.15 1.67
N MET A 8 -0.37 5.84 1.45
CA MET A 8 -1.19 4.78 2.10
C MET A 8 -2.70 4.81 1.80
N LYS A 9 -3.12 5.31 0.63
CA LYS A 9 -4.54 5.38 0.25
C LYS A 9 -5.00 4.18 -0.59
N PRO A 10 -6.01 3.42 -0.16
CA PRO A 10 -6.63 2.41 -1.01
C PRO A 10 -7.55 3.05 -2.07
N MET A 11 -7.70 2.42 -3.23
CA MET A 11 -8.52 2.94 -4.34
C MET A 11 -9.72 2.02 -4.61
N PHE A 12 -10.81 2.59 -5.13
CA PHE A 12 -11.94 1.81 -5.64
C PHE A 12 -12.35 2.28 -7.00
N THR A 13 -12.85 1.32 -7.78
CA THR A 13 -13.76 1.64 -8.85
C THR A 13 -14.89 0.61 -8.85
N LYS A 14 -16.15 1.06 -8.82
CA LYS A 14 -17.32 0.17 -8.98
C LYS A 14 -17.54 -0.23 -10.45
N ASN A 15 -16.79 0.36 -11.36
CA ASN A 15 -16.90 0.16 -12.80
C ASN A 15 -15.65 -0.60 -13.27
N THR A 16 -15.85 -1.78 -13.83
CA THR A 16 -14.78 -2.64 -14.36
C THR A 16 -13.91 -1.95 -15.41
N LYS A 17 -14.42 -0.89 -16.06
CA LYS A 17 -13.66 -0.04 -16.98
C LYS A 17 -12.49 0.69 -16.31
N TYR A 18 -12.57 0.91 -15.01
CA TYR A 18 -11.54 1.58 -14.21
C TYR A 18 -10.86 0.59 -13.25
N GLU A 19 -10.98 -0.72 -13.48
CA GLU A 19 -10.23 -1.71 -12.71
C GLU A 19 -8.74 -1.53 -12.97
N ILE A 20 -7.96 -1.37 -11.91
CA ILE A 20 -6.50 -1.20 -12.00
C ILE A 20 -5.74 -2.39 -11.41
N THR A 21 -6.45 -3.44 -11.00
CA THR A 21 -5.82 -4.68 -10.52
C THR A 21 -5.96 -5.80 -11.54
N PHE A 22 -4.88 -6.55 -11.73
CA PHE A 22 -4.77 -7.60 -12.75
C PHE A 22 -4.12 -8.86 -12.17
N ASP A 23 -4.51 -10.05 -12.62
CA ASP A 23 -3.78 -11.28 -12.33
C ASP A 23 -2.40 -11.29 -13.01
N ARG A 24 -1.57 -12.31 -12.73
CA ARG A 24 -0.22 -12.43 -13.31
C ARG A 24 -0.22 -12.77 -14.80
N PHE A 25 -1.36 -13.09 -15.39
CA PHE A 25 -1.54 -13.34 -16.82
C PHE A 25 -2.24 -12.17 -17.53
N GLU A 26 -2.27 -10.99 -16.88
CA GLU A 26 -2.78 -9.71 -17.38
C GLU A 26 -4.32 -9.63 -17.50
N GLY A 27 -5.04 -10.54 -16.85
CA GLY A 27 -6.51 -10.52 -16.75
C GLY A 27 -7.00 -9.57 -15.64
N PRO A 28 -8.03 -8.74 -15.86
CA PRO A 28 -8.55 -7.85 -14.82
C PRO A 28 -9.20 -8.64 -13.69
N ILE A 29 -8.95 -8.25 -12.44
CA ILE A 29 -9.51 -8.89 -11.24
C ILE A 29 -10.18 -7.84 -10.36
N LYS A 30 -11.23 -8.20 -9.63
CA LYS A 30 -11.97 -7.26 -8.76
C LYS A 30 -11.34 -7.18 -7.37
N HIS A 31 -10.09 -6.75 -7.27
CA HIS A 31 -9.40 -6.58 -6.00
C HIS A 31 -9.29 -5.09 -5.63
N ARG A 32 -8.98 -4.82 -4.36
CA ARG A 32 -8.85 -3.47 -3.81
C ARG A 32 -7.38 -3.04 -3.83
N PRO A 33 -6.97 -2.05 -4.63
CA PRO A 33 -5.60 -1.53 -4.57
C PRO A 33 -5.32 -0.81 -3.24
N ILE A 34 -4.12 -0.97 -2.69
CA ILE A 34 -3.58 -0.27 -1.52
C ILE A 34 -2.26 0.37 -1.94
N VAL A 35 -2.21 1.71 -2.00
CA VAL A 35 -0.97 2.43 -2.31
C VAL A 35 0.05 2.24 -1.20
N ILE A 36 1.26 1.82 -1.57
CA ILE A 36 2.39 1.68 -0.63
C ILE A 36 3.16 3.00 -0.58
N PHE A 37 3.53 3.56 -1.72
CA PHE A 37 4.17 4.88 -1.78
C PHE A 37 4.02 5.51 -3.17
N ARG A 38 4.44 6.78 -3.26
CA ARG A 38 4.52 7.55 -4.49
C ARG A 38 5.99 7.90 -4.72
N ASP A 39 6.47 7.61 -5.92
CA ASP A 39 7.78 8.05 -6.37
C ASP A 39 7.61 9.32 -7.20
N GLU A 40 8.04 10.43 -6.61
CA GLU A 40 7.95 11.76 -7.20
C GLU A 40 9.02 12.00 -8.26
N TYR A 41 10.00 11.09 -8.42
CA TYR A 41 11.10 11.19 -9.39
C TYR A 41 11.27 9.91 -10.21
N ALA A 42 10.18 9.16 -10.40
CA ALA A 42 10.22 7.82 -10.96
C ALA A 42 10.84 7.75 -12.36
N GLU A 43 10.61 8.76 -13.19
CA GLU A 43 11.18 8.87 -14.54
C GLU A 43 11.38 10.35 -14.87
N ILE A 44 12.51 10.68 -15.50
CA ILE A 44 12.80 12.01 -16.03
C ILE A 44 12.98 11.82 -17.54
N THR A 45 12.13 12.48 -18.32
CA THR A 45 12.21 12.43 -19.79
C THR A 45 13.38 13.26 -20.30
N GLU A 46 13.76 13.07 -21.57
CA GLU A 46 14.86 13.81 -22.21
C GLU A 46 14.65 15.34 -22.20
N ASP A 47 13.39 15.81 -22.23
CA ASP A 47 13.00 17.22 -22.11
C ASP A 47 12.90 17.71 -20.66
N GLY A 48 13.31 16.90 -19.68
CA GLY A 48 13.37 17.27 -18.26
C GLY A 48 12.02 17.17 -17.53
N LYS A 49 10.99 16.57 -18.14
CA LYS A 49 9.71 16.37 -17.48
C LYS A 49 9.82 15.22 -16.48
N ILE A 50 9.40 15.50 -15.25
CA ILE A 50 9.32 14.51 -14.19
C ILE A 50 7.99 13.76 -14.32
N ILE A 51 8.07 12.44 -14.42
CA ILE A 51 6.94 11.53 -14.41
C ILE A 51 6.91 10.85 -13.05
N GLU A 52 5.79 11.06 -12.37
CA GLU A 52 5.55 10.48 -11.06
C GLU A 52 4.79 9.16 -11.18
N LYS A 53 5.14 8.19 -10.36
CA LYS A 53 4.45 6.89 -10.29
C LYS A 53 3.93 6.60 -8.89
N TYR A 54 2.78 5.93 -8.83
CA TYR A 54 2.28 5.30 -7.62
C TYR A 54 2.57 3.82 -7.66
N TYR A 55 3.04 3.28 -6.53
CA TYR A 55 3.20 1.86 -6.33
C TYR A 55 2.18 1.35 -5.33
N TYR A 56 1.51 0.27 -5.68
CA TYR A 56 0.42 -0.29 -4.88
C TYR A 56 0.41 -1.81 -4.94
N ILE A 57 -0.28 -2.42 -3.97
CA ILE A 57 -0.58 -3.84 -3.90
C ILE A 57 -2.08 -4.05 -3.91
N LYS A 58 -2.53 -5.30 -3.88
CA LYS A 58 -3.95 -5.64 -3.90
C LYS A 58 -4.41 -6.34 -2.64
N ALA A 59 -5.67 -6.13 -2.30
CA ALA A 59 -6.37 -6.78 -1.22
C ALA A 59 -7.68 -7.40 -1.70
N ARG A 60 -8.05 -8.55 -1.16
CA ARG A 60 -9.33 -9.20 -1.39
C ARG A 60 -10.00 -9.53 -0.07
N SER A 61 -11.33 -9.68 -0.09
CA SER A 61 -12.07 -10.19 1.07
C SER A 61 -11.46 -11.52 1.53
N ALA A 62 -11.32 -11.70 2.84
CA ALA A 62 -10.96 -12.98 3.44
C ALA A 62 -12.13 -13.98 3.41
N HIS A 63 -13.35 -13.50 3.13
CA HIS A 63 -14.57 -14.30 3.11
C HIS A 63 -15.13 -14.46 1.70
N ASP A 64 -15.77 -15.60 1.43
CA ASP A 64 -16.55 -15.86 0.22
C ASP A 64 -17.94 -15.21 0.29
N GLU A 65 -18.77 -15.43 -0.73
CA GLU A 65 -20.14 -14.88 -0.81
C GLU A 65 -21.08 -15.43 0.28
N ASN A 66 -20.76 -16.61 0.83
CA ASN A 66 -21.51 -17.25 1.91
C ASN A 66 -20.99 -16.86 3.31
N GLY A 67 -19.97 -16.01 3.37
CA GLY A 67 -19.33 -15.60 4.62
C GLY A 67 -18.30 -16.60 5.18
N ASN A 68 -17.95 -17.65 4.44
CA ASN A 68 -16.92 -18.59 4.87
C ASN A 68 -15.52 -18.04 4.62
N ARG A 69 -14.59 -18.31 5.53
CA ARG A 69 -13.20 -17.89 5.40
C ARG A 69 -12.53 -18.66 4.25
N LYS A 70 -12.01 -17.92 3.28
CA LYS A 70 -11.21 -18.45 2.17
C LYS A 70 -9.82 -18.81 2.65
N LYS A 71 -9.16 -19.73 1.94
CA LYS A 71 -7.74 -20.00 2.12
C LYS A 71 -6.93 -18.77 1.68
N ALA A 72 -5.86 -18.47 2.41
CA ALA A 72 -4.85 -17.49 2.00
C ALA A 72 -4.02 -18.08 0.84
N ASN A 73 -3.75 -17.27 -0.17
CA ASN A 73 -2.75 -17.58 -1.18
C ASN A 73 -1.35 -17.38 -0.57
N LYS A 74 -0.34 -18.04 -1.12
CA LYS A 74 1.03 -17.85 -0.65
C LYS A 74 1.45 -16.40 -0.89
N GLY A 75 2.05 -15.78 0.13
CA GLY A 75 2.42 -14.36 0.10
C GLY A 75 1.29 -13.40 0.49
N GLU A 76 0.08 -13.91 0.78
CA GLU A 76 -0.97 -13.07 1.36
C GLU A 76 -0.83 -12.99 2.88
N ILE A 77 -0.93 -11.77 3.41
CA ILE A 77 -1.07 -11.53 4.84
C ILE A 77 -2.53 -11.29 5.20
N PHE A 78 -2.97 -11.91 6.30
CA PHE A 78 -4.28 -11.62 6.86
C PHE A 78 -4.26 -10.28 7.61
N LEU A 79 -5.24 -9.43 7.33
CA LEU A 79 -5.55 -8.22 8.06
C LEU A 79 -7.00 -8.30 8.55
N GLU A 80 -7.18 -8.12 9.86
CA GLU A 80 -8.51 -7.95 10.45
C GLU A 80 -9.17 -6.67 9.93
N LYS A 81 -10.51 -6.66 9.95
CA LYS A 81 -11.27 -5.47 9.60
C LYS A 81 -10.79 -4.25 10.41
N ALA A 82 -10.62 -3.13 9.73
CA ALA A 82 -10.31 -1.87 10.37
C ALA A 82 -11.59 -1.20 10.87
N THR A 83 -11.50 -0.50 12.01
CA THR A 83 -12.63 0.25 12.60
C THR A 83 -13.06 1.42 11.72
N ILE A 84 -12.14 1.97 10.92
CA ILE A 84 -12.32 3.09 10.01
C ILE A 84 -11.68 2.69 8.69
N GLY A 85 -12.30 3.05 7.56
CA GLY A 85 -11.67 2.91 6.26
C GLY A 85 -12.18 1.80 5.36
N LEU A 86 -11.33 1.40 4.41
CA LEU A 86 -11.73 0.56 3.27
C LEU A 86 -11.60 -0.94 3.50
N LEU A 87 -11.02 -1.34 4.63
CA LEU A 87 -10.98 -2.72 5.11
C LEU A 87 -12.10 -2.94 6.14
N THR A 88 -13.35 -2.62 5.81
CA THR A 88 -14.51 -2.85 6.70
C THR A 88 -14.78 -4.33 6.98
N ASN A 89 -14.16 -5.22 6.21
CA ASN A 89 -14.18 -6.67 6.37
C ASN A 89 -12.75 -7.19 6.44
N ASP A 90 -12.59 -8.33 7.11
CA ASP A 90 -11.31 -9.04 7.12
C ASP A 90 -10.85 -9.32 5.69
N SER A 91 -9.55 -9.14 5.48
CA SER A 91 -8.98 -9.14 4.14
C SER A 91 -7.66 -9.90 4.09
N TYR A 92 -7.37 -10.43 2.91
CA TYR A 92 -6.05 -10.90 2.54
C TYR A 92 -5.39 -9.86 1.65
N VAL A 93 -4.18 -9.44 2.02
CA VAL A 93 -3.37 -8.49 1.26
C VAL A 93 -2.21 -9.25 0.63
N ASP A 94 -2.12 -9.20 -0.70
CA ASP A 94 -1.07 -9.86 -1.46
C ASP A 94 0.16 -8.95 -1.52
N THR A 95 1.23 -9.33 -0.81
CA THR A 95 2.49 -8.58 -0.79
C THR A 95 3.50 -9.08 -1.83
N THR A 96 3.08 -10.01 -2.69
CA THR A 96 3.90 -10.61 -3.75
C THR A 96 3.56 -10.10 -5.14
N GLN A 97 2.48 -9.35 -5.33
CA GLN A 97 2.18 -8.70 -6.60
C GLN A 97 2.08 -7.19 -6.43
N ILE A 98 3.06 -6.48 -7.00
CA ILE A 98 3.20 -5.03 -6.91
C ILE A 98 2.84 -4.42 -8.27
N TYR A 99 2.12 -3.32 -8.22
CA TYR A 99 1.65 -2.58 -9.39
C TYR A 99 2.28 -1.20 -9.42
N SER A 100 2.60 -0.70 -10.61
CA SER A 100 2.90 0.71 -10.88
C SER A 100 1.83 1.34 -11.75
N ILE A 101 1.55 2.62 -11.55
CA ILE A 101 0.71 3.44 -12.44
C ILE A 101 1.22 4.88 -12.46
N LYS A 102 1.20 5.53 -13.63
CA LYS A 102 1.57 6.95 -13.73
C LYS A 102 0.53 7.82 -13.01
N LYS A 103 0.98 8.85 -12.30
CA LYS A 103 0.10 9.81 -11.62
C LYS A 103 -0.93 10.42 -12.56
N GLU A 104 -0.54 10.79 -13.77
CA GLU A 104 -1.44 11.37 -14.78
C GLU A 104 -2.56 10.40 -15.17
N GLU A 105 -2.24 9.12 -15.35
CA GLU A 105 -3.22 8.09 -15.69
C GLU A 105 -4.16 7.80 -14.53
N LEU A 106 -3.62 7.82 -13.31
CA LEU A 106 -4.40 7.67 -12.09
C LEU A 106 -5.39 8.82 -11.93
N ASN A 107 -4.93 10.06 -12.13
CA ASN A 107 -5.73 11.28 -12.05
C ASN A 107 -6.92 11.27 -13.03
N ASN A 108 -6.78 10.62 -14.19
CA ASN A 108 -7.89 10.47 -15.15
C ASN A 108 -9.10 9.69 -14.57
N ILE A 109 -8.88 8.88 -13.54
CA ILE A 109 -9.92 8.19 -12.78
C ILE A 109 -10.30 9.00 -11.54
N VAL A 110 -9.33 9.72 -10.96
CA VAL A 110 -9.45 10.25 -9.60
C VAL A 110 -10.47 11.37 -9.44
N ASP A 111 -10.57 12.23 -10.45
CA ASP A 111 -11.38 13.45 -10.35
C ASP A 111 -12.77 13.31 -10.98
N ARG A 112 -13.28 12.09 -11.18
CA ARG A 112 -14.61 11.86 -11.79
C ARG A 112 -15.70 11.67 -10.74
N LYS A 113 -16.88 12.28 -10.96
CA LYS A 113 -18.09 12.31 -10.09
C LYS A 113 -18.57 10.95 -9.49
N ASN A 114 -18.05 9.81 -9.94
CA ASN A 114 -18.46 8.46 -9.50
C ASN A 114 -17.29 7.61 -8.98
N VAL A 115 -16.15 8.20 -8.68
CA VAL A 115 -14.99 7.51 -8.12
C VAL A 115 -14.74 8.10 -6.73
N ILE A 116 -15.05 7.31 -5.71
CA ILE A 116 -14.92 7.73 -4.31
C ILE A 116 -13.46 7.53 -3.92
N PHE A 117 -12.73 8.63 -3.76
CA PHE A 117 -11.44 8.67 -3.08
C PHE A 117 -11.71 8.82 -1.61
N ALA A 118 -11.64 7.72 -0.88
CA ALA A 118 -11.71 7.80 0.56
C ALA A 118 -10.43 8.49 1.06
N SER A 119 -10.60 9.65 1.69
CA SER A 119 -9.56 10.35 2.41
C SER A 119 -9.43 9.77 3.80
N THR A 120 -8.80 8.62 3.99
CA THR A 120 -8.91 7.97 5.30
C THR A 120 -7.65 7.25 5.78
N ASN A 121 -7.38 7.41 7.08
CA ASN A 121 -6.36 6.73 7.88
C ASN A 121 -6.87 5.31 8.21
N ASP A 122 -6.67 4.35 7.30
CA ASP A 122 -7.48 3.11 7.25
C ASP A 122 -6.81 1.84 7.75
N LEU A 123 -5.52 1.95 8.06
CA LEU A 123 -4.72 0.87 8.56
C LEU A 123 -4.16 1.28 9.92
N THR A 124 -4.30 0.41 10.90
CA THR A 124 -3.60 0.55 12.17
C THR A 124 -2.09 0.51 11.92
N LYS A 125 -1.30 1.13 12.81
CA LYS A 125 0.17 1.07 12.74
C LYS A 125 0.70 -0.36 12.64
N TYR A 126 0.06 -1.31 13.32
CA TYR A 126 0.42 -2.72 13.25
C TYR A 126 0.20 -3.32 11.85
N GLN A 127 -0.95 -3.02 11.21
CA GLN A 127 -1.22 -3.49 9.85
C GLN A 127 -0.26 -2.86 8.83
N ILE A 128 0.05 -1.57 8.98
CA ILE A 128 1.03 -0.86 8.15
C ILE A 128 2.41 -1.53 8.29
N ASP A 129 2.90 -1.72 9.52
CA ASP A 129 4.17 -2.40 9.79
C ASP A 129 4.23 -3.80 9.14
N LYS A 130 3.15 -4.57 9.27
CA LYS A 130 3.04 -5.92 8.68
C LYS A 130 3.11 -5.89 7.15
N ILE A 131 2.43 -4.95 6.50
CA ILE A 131 2.48 -4.78 5.04
C ILE A 131 3.91 -4.45 4.60
N TYR A 132 4.51 -3.39 5.17
CA TYR A 132 5.83 -2.93 4.76
C TYR A 132 6.91 -3.98 4.97
N ARG A 133 6.93 -4.65 6.13
CA ARG A 133 7.90 -5.73 6.40
C ARG A 133 7.77 -6.86 5.39
N SER A 134 6.55 -7.31 5.11
CA SER A 134 6.33 -8.42 4.18
C SER A 134 6.68 -8.05 2.73
N VAL A 135 6.35 -6.83 2.28
CA VAL A 135 6.76 -6.34 0.95
C VAL A 135 8.29 -6.24 0.87
N LEU A 136 8.96 -5.69 1.88
CA LEU A 136 10.42 -5.57 1.92
C LEU A 136 11.11 -6.93 1.94
N GLU A 137 10.59 -7.87 2.72
CA GLU A 137 11.09 -9.24 2.77
C GLU A 137 11.04 -9.90 1.39
N ASN A 138 9.90 -9.81 0.69
CA ASN A 138 9.76 -10.35 -0.66
C ASN A 138 10.70 -9.68 -1.67
N LEU A 139 10.86 -8.35 -1.60
CA LEU A 139 11.73 -7.58 -2.50
C LEU A 139 13.24 -7.79 -2.22
N THR A 140 13.61 -8.27 -1.03
CA THR A 140 15.01 -8.48 -0.62
C THR A 140 15.54 -9.87 -1.01
N GLN A 141 14.65 -10.82 -1.31
CA GLN A 141 15.05 -12.13 -1.80
C GLN A 141 15.79 -12.03 -3.14
N GLU A 142 16.65 -13.02 -3.42
CA GLU A 142 17.39 -13.12 -4.67
C GLU A 142 17.11 -14.51 -5.30
N PRO A 143 16.39 -14.58 -6.43
CA PRO A 143 15.74 -13.46 -7.12
C PRO A 143 14.56 -12.87 -6.31
N PRO A 144 14.13 -11.62 -6.57
CA PRO A 144 13.01 -11.01 -5.86
C PRO A 144 11.75 -11.87 -5.89
N TYR A 145 11.19 -12.15 -4.72
CA TYR A 145 10.03 -13.04 -4.55
C TYR A 145 8.72 -12.27 -4.77
N VAL A 146 8.61 -11.62 -5.93
CA VAL A 146 7.46 -10.79 -6.32
C VAL A 146 7.11 -10.96 -7.80
N SER A 147 5.98 -10.38 -8.18
CA SER A 147 5.58 -10.07 -9.55
C SER A 147 5.37 -8.56 -9.65
N PHE A 148 5.86 -7.96 -10.73
CA PHE A 148 5.75 -6.52 -10.98
C PHE A 148 4.92 -6.26 -12.24
N MET A 149 3.84 -5.51 -12.06
CA MET A 149 2.85 -5.19 -13.07
C MET A 149 2.85 -3.69 -13.34
N ASP A 150 2.96 -3.30 -14.59
CA ASP A 150 2.85 -1.92 -15.01
C ASP A 150 1.46 -1.66 -15.58
N VAL A 151 0.73 -0.69 -15.02
CA VAL A 151 -0.67 -0.42 -15.37
C VAL A 151 -0.78 0.89 -16.13
N LYS A 152 -1.44 0.84 -17.29
CA LYS A 152 -1.59 1.98 -18.21
C LYS A 152 -3.00 2.13 -18.73
N LEU A 153 -3.38 3.36 -19.06
CA LEU A 153 -4.65 3.65 -19.73
C LEU A 153 -4.51 3.37 -21.23
N ASN A 154 -5.32 2.45 -21.74
CA ASN A 154 -5.44 2.26 -23.18
C ASN A 154 -6.38 3.34 -23.75
N ASN A 155 -5.81 4.35 -24.41
CA ASN A 155 -6.58 5.48 -24.98
C ASN A 155 -7.63 5.06 -26.03
N LYS A 156 -7.46 3.91 -26.70
CA LYS A 156 -8.42 3.42 -27.71
C LYS A 156 -9.68 2.85 -27.06
N THR A 157 -9.52 2.05 -26.01
CA THR A 157 -10.64 1.40 -25.30
C THR A 157 -11.13 2.21 -24.11
N ASN A 158 -10.33 3.21 -23.69
CA ASN A 158 -10.52 3.99 -22.48
C ASN A 158 -10.65 3.10 -21.22
N ALA A 159 -9.91 1.99 -21.21
CA ALA A 159 -9.82 1.03 -20.11
C ALA A 159 -8.36 0.79 -19.73
N PHE A 160 -8.12 0.44 -18.46
CA PHE A 160 -6.77 0.12 -18.02
C PHE A 160 -6.34 -1.27 -18.48
N VAL A 161 -5.05 -1.40 -18.72
CA VAL A 161 -4.39 -2.67 -19.04
C VAL A 161 -3.19 -2.84 -18.12
N GLY A 162 -3.02 -4.05 -17.59
CA GLY A 162 -1.82 -4.46 -16.88
C GLY A 162 -0.86 -5.13 -17.84
N GLU A 163 0.41 -4.75 -17.76
CA GLU A 163 1.51 -5.41 -18.46
C GLU A 163 2.47 -6.02 -17.43
N LEU A 164 2.61 -7.35 -17.41
CA LEU A 164 3.52 -7.98 -16.46
C LEU A 164 4.96 -7.71 -16.93
N LYS A 165 5.74 -7.01 -16.11
CA LYS A 165 7.13 -6.66 -16.38
C LYS A 165 8.11 -7.69 -15.81
N TYR A 166 7.79 -8.25 -14.66
CA TYR A 166 8.60 -9.25 -13.99
C TYR A 166 7.72 -10.21 -13.20
N SER A 167 8.14 -11.48 -13.09
CA SER A 167 7.59 -12.37 -12.08
C SER A 167 8.57 -13.45 -11.68
N HIS A 168 8.66 -13.69 -10.37
CA HIS A 168 9.24 -14.91 -9.85
C HIS A 168 8.52 -16.13 -10.43
N GLU A 169 9.27 -17.17 -10.80
CA GLU A 169 8.76 -18.37 -11.50
C GLU A 169 7.64 -19.06 -10.73
N TYR A 170 7.84 -19.22 -9.42
CA TYR A 170 6.90 -19.87 -8.53
C TYR A 170 5.46 -19.34 -8.68
N PHE A 171 5.27 -18.03 -8.83
CA PHE A 171 3.92 -17.48 -8.93
C PHE A 171 3.30 -17.65 -10.31
N LEU A 172 4.11 -17.68 -11.37
CA LEU A 172 3.60 -17.99 -12.70
C LEU A 172 3.16 -19.45 -12.78
N ASP A 173 3.93 -20.36 -12.18
CA ASP A 173 3.55 -21.78 -12.07
C ASP A 173 2.26 -21.96 -11.29
N GLN A 174 2.12 -21.28 -10.15
CA GLN A 174 0.93 -21.35 -9.32
C GLN A 174 -0.32 -20.89 -10.08
N ASP A 175 -0.24 -19.75 -10.76
CA ASP A 175 -1.39 -19.14 -11.45
C ASP A 175 -1.63 -19.76 -12.85
N TYR A 176 -0.71 -20.61 -13.35
CA TYR A 176 -0.75 -21.17 -14.70
C TYR A 176 -2.04 -21.96 -14.98
N PHE A 177 -2.47 -22.77 -14.02
CA PHE A 177 -3.66 -23.61 -14.18
C PHE A 177 -4.96 -22.82 -14.10
N GLU A 178 -4.97 -21.72 -13.35
CA GLU A 178 -6.12 -20.86 -13.17
C GLU A 178 -6.31 -19.87 -14.34
N SER A 179 -5.25 -19.59 -15.10
CA SER A 179 -5.32 -18.68 -16.24
C SER A 179 -6.15 -19.23 -17.41
N SER A 180 -7.09 -18.40 -17.88
CA SER A 180 -7.88 -18.60 -19.10
C SER A 180 -7.15 -18.15 -20.38
N ARG A 181 -5.91 -17.65 -20.26
CA ARG A 181 -5.13 -17.14 -21.39
C ARG A 181 -4.75 -18.27 -22.35
N LYS A 182 -5.10 -18.12 -23.64
CA LYS A 182 -4.85 -19.14 -24.68
C LYS A 182 -3.37 -19.39 -24.94
N ASP A 183 -2.56 -18.33 -24.87
CA ASP A 183 -1.11 -18.36 -25.11
C ASP A 183 -0.28 -18.47 -23.83
N LYS A 184 -0.87 -18.94 -22.69
CA LYS A 184 -0.23 -18.91 -21.37
C LYS A 184 1.18 -19.52 -21.30
N LYS A 185 1.44 -20.61 -22.02
CA LYS A 185 2.79 -21.23 -22.10
C LYS A 185 3.81 -20.30 -22.75
N LYS A 186 3.45 -19.68 -23.88
CA LYS A 186 4.31 -18.72 -24.59
C LYS A 186 4.48 -17.44 -23.78
N PHE A 187 3.42 -16.98 -23.13
CA PHE A 187 3.44 -15.83 -22.24
C PHE A 187 4.42 -16.04 -21.08
N MET A 188 4.28 -17.13 -20.33
CA MET A 188 5.16 -17.48 -19.22
C MET A 188 6.62 -17.58 -19.65
N ALA A 189 6.91 -18.27 -20.76
CA ALA A 189 8.27 -18.35 -21.31
C ALA A 189 8.83 -16.97 -21.69
N ASN A 190 8.00 -16.07 -22.21
CA ASN A 190 8.41 -14.70 -22.52
C ASN A 190 8.73 -13.89 -21.25
N ILE A 191 7.99 -14.09 -20.15
CA ILE A 191 8.33 -13.44 -18.88
C ILE A 191 9.66 -13.96 -18.35
N LEU A 192 9.79 -15.28 -18.18
CA LEU A 192 10.95 -15.88 -17.52
C LEU A 192 12.25 -15.72 -18.32
N ASN A 193 12.18 -15.90 -19.64
CA ASN A 193 13.39 -15.95 -20.49
C ASN A 193 13.71 -14.61 -21.16
N LYS A 194 12.84 -13.60 -21.04
CA LYS A 194 13.08 -12.29 -21.64
C LYS A 194 12.81 -11.16 -20.66
N LYS A 195 11.57 -10.99 -20.20
CA LYS A 195 11.23 -9.81 -19.40
C LYS A 195 11.95 -9.76 -18.04
N ASN A 196 12.14 -10.90 -17.40
CA ASN A 196 12.89 -11.00 -16.15
C ASN A 196 14.39 -10.64 -16.28
N LEU A 197 14.90 -10.54 -17.51
CA LEU A 197 16.30 -10.19 -17.80
C LEU A 197 16.47 -8.74 -18.27
N ILE A 198 15.39 -7.96 -18.36
CA ILE A 198 15.45 -6.56 -18.77
C ILE A 198 16.05 -5.74 -17.62
N GLU A 199 17.24 -5.17 -17.84
CA GLU A 199 17.98 -4.44 -16.80
C GLU A 199 17.19 -3.26 -16.25
N GLU A 200 16.46 -2.53 -17.09
CA GLU A 200 15.62 -1.41 -16.66
C GLU A 200 14.54 -1.86 -15.67
N THR A 201 13.97 -3.04 -15.87
CA THR A 201 12.98 -3.63 -14.96
C THR A 201 13.63 -4.05 -13.64
N LEU A 202 14.85 -4.61 -13.69
CA LEU A 202 15.61 -4.98 -12.49
C LEU A 202 16.05 -3.75 -11.69
N ILE A 203 16.44 -2.67 -12.36
CA ILE A 203 16.73 -1.37 -11.74
C ILE A 203 15.46 -0.82 -11.08
N GLU A 204 14.31 -0.86 -11.77
CA GLU A 204 13.04 -0.40 -11.22
C GLU A 204 12.64 -1.21 -9.96
N LEU A 205 12.86 -2.53 -9.94
CA LEU A 205 12.66 -3.36 -8.75
C LEU A 205 13.60 -3.00 -7.59
N ARG A 206 14.87 -2.69 -7.87
CA ARG A 206 15.83 -2.21 -6.85
C ARG A 206 15.41 -0.85 -6.30
N ASN A 207 15.00 0.07 -7.16
CA ASN A 207 14.50 1.39 -6.77
C ASN A 207 13.22 1.28 -5.96
N LEU A 208 12.31 0.39 -6.36
CA LEU A 208 11.10 0.05 -5.61
C LEU A 208 11.42 -0.45 -4.20
N LYS A 209 12.37 -1.39 -4.06
CA LYS A 209 12.84 -1.87 -2.75
C LYS A 209 13.35 -0.72 -1.88
N ASN A 210 14.17 0.16 -2.45
CA ASN A 210 14.70 1.31 -1.73
C ASN A 210 13.59 2.29 -1.34
N GLY A 211 12.66 2.61 -2.24
CA GLY A 211 11.53 3.50 -1.99
C GLY A 211 10.64 2.98 -0.87
N VAL A 212 10.29 1.69 -0.88
CA VAL A 212 9.54 1.06 0.21
C VAL A 212 10.30 1.13 1.54
N ARG A 213 11.62 0.94 1.51
CA ARG A 213 12.46 0.98 2.73
C ARG A 213 12.50 2.37 3.33
N GLU A 214 12.79 3.40 2.53
CA GLU A 214 12.85 4.78 3.00
C GLU A 214 11.48 5.22 3.54
N GLU A 215 10.40 4.93 2.82
CA GLU A 215 9.05 5.24 3.28
C GLU A 215 8.73 4.57 4.63
N PHE A 216 9.12 3.30 4.79
CA PHE A 216 8.90 2.60 6.05
C PHE A 216 9.73 3.19 7.20
N LEU A 217 10.98 3.57 6.94
CA LEU A 217 11.84 4.21 7.94
C LEU A 217 11.27 5.55 8.40
N ASP A 218 10.74 6.36 7.48
CA ASP A 218 10.11 7.63 7.81
C ASP A 218 8.86 7.43 8.68
N LEU A 219 8.00 6.47 8.34
CA LEU A 219 6.84 6.11 9.17
C LEU A 219 7.25 5.67 10.59
N LEU A 220 8.31 4.86 10.71
CA LEU A 220 8.82 4.43 12.02
C LEU A 220 9.36 5.61 12.84
N ARG A 221 10.03 6.58 12.20
CA ARG A 221 10.51 7.81 12.85
C ARG A 221 9.35 8.67 13.35
N GLU A 222 8.34 8.90 12.52
CA GLU A 222 7.13 9.62 12.89
C GLU A 222 6.45 8.99 14.11
N TRP A 223 6.27 7.66 14.10
CA TRP A 223 5.65 6.96 15.22
C TRP A 223 6.46 7.01 16.50
N SER A 224 7.80 7.00 16.39
CA SER A 224 8.70 7.18 17.53
C SER A 224 8.54 8.57 18.15
N TYR A 225 8.50 9.60 17.30
CA TYR A 225 8.31 10.99 17.72
C TYR A 225 6.95 11.20 18.41
N GLU A 226 5.86 10.67 17.84
CA GLU A 226 4.54 10.73 18.47
C GLU A 226 4.50 10.05 19.85
N ARG A 227 5.18 8.91 20.00
CA ARG A 227 5.27 8.21 21.30
C ARG A 227 6.00 9.07 22.33
N LYS A 228 7.07 9.75 21.91
CA LYS A 228 7.83 10.66 22.78
C LYS A 228 6.97 11.84 23.24
N LEU A 229 6.30 12.51 22.31
CA LEU A 229 5.37 13.61 22.64
C LEU A 229 4.24 13.20 23.58
N LYS A 230 3.67 12.00 23.38
CA LYS A 230 2.63 11.48 24.29
C LYS A 230 3.17 11.26 25.71
N LYS A 231 4.38 10.72 25.85
CA LYS A 231 5.03 10.54 27.16
C LYS A 231 5.30 11.89 27.83
N GLU A 232 5.83 12.86 27.09
CA GLU A 232 6.08 14.22 27.60
C GLU A 232 4.78 14.89 28.10
N LYS A 233 3.67 14.77 27.34
CA LYS A 233 2.36 15.29 27.77
C LYS A 233 1.82 14.59 29.02
N ILE A 234 2.00 13.28 29.14
CA ILE A 234 1.58 12.52 30.34
C ILE A 234 2.39 12.98 31.55
N GLU A 235 3.70 13.19 31.38
CA GLU A 235 4.58 13.63 32.46
C GLU A 235 4.28 15.08 32.89
N GLN A 236 4.05 15.99 31.94
CA GLN A 236 3.63 17.36 32.24
C GLN A 236 2.31 17.38 33.04
N LYS A 237 1.33 16.57 32.66
CA LYS A 237 0.07 16.45 33.42
C LYS A 237 0.30 15.90 34.84
N ARG A 238 1.19 14.93 35.01
CA ARG A 238 1.54 14.41 36.35
C ARG A 238 2.17 15.48 37.22
N LEU A 239 3.14 16.23 36.68
CA LEU A 239 3.82 17.30 37.41
C LEU A 239 2.87 18.44 37.77
N GLN A 240 1.93 18.78 36.88
CA GLN A 240 0.90 19.78 37.14
C GLN A 240 -0.04 19.35 38.28
N ASN A 241 -0.55 18.11 38.23
CA ASN A 241 -1.42 17.59 39.30
C ASN A 241 -0.71 17.56 40.66
N ILE A 242 0.58 17.22 40.72
CA ILE A 242 1.37 17.25 41.96
C ILE A 242 1.54 18.69 42.48
N GLY A 243 1.69 19.66 41.57
CA GLY A 243 1.75 21.08 41.94
C GLY A 243 0.41 21.59 42.49
N ASP A 244 -0.70 21.17 41.89
CA ASP A 244 -2.05 21.56 42.31
C ASP A 244 -2.41 20.93 43.68
N GLU A 245 -2.10 19.64 43.90
CA GLU A 245 -2.29 18.96 45.19
C GLU A 245 -1.49 19.61 46.33
N LYS A 246 -0.23 20.02 46.07
CA LYS A 246 0.58 20.72 47.06
C LYS A 246 0.02 22.10 47.39
N ASN A 247 -0.47 22.84 46.40
CA ASN A 247 -1.07 24.15 46.64
C ASN A 247 -2.37 24.05 47.48
N GLU A 248 -3.19 23.02 47.27
CA GLU A 248 -4.36 22.76 48.11
C GLU A 248 -4.03 22.37 49.57
N GLU A 249 -2.91 21.67 49.81
CA GLU A 249 -2.42 21.38 51.17
C GLU A 249 -1.92 22.65 51.88
N PHE A 250 -1.20 23.52 51.17
CA PHE A 250 -0.74 24.80 51.72
C PHE A 250 -1.88 25.78 52.05
N GLU A 251 -2.97 25.79 51.27
CA GLU A 251 -4.15 26.62 51.57
C GLU A 251 -4.89 26.14 52.83
N LYS A 252 -4.92 24.83 53.09
CA LYS A 252 -5.54 24.26 54.31
C LYS A 252 -4.72 24.49 55.57
N GLU A 253 -3.39 24.44 55.48
CA GLU A 253 -2.51 24.76 56.62
C GLU A 253 -2.45 26.27 56.93
N GLY A 254 -2.67 27.14 55.94
CA GLY A 254 -2.73 28.59 56.12
C GLY A 254 -3.98 29.08 56.88
N ASP A 255 -5.10 28.39 56.74
CA ASP A 255 -6.37 28.75 57.41
C ASP A 255 -6.40 28.37 58.90
N ASP A 256 -5.61 27.38 59.33
CA ASP A 256 -5.56 26.92 60.74
C ASP A 256 -4.74 27.83 61.66
N PHE A 257 -3.99 28.80 61.13
CA PHE A 257 -3.18 29.75 61.90
C PHE A 257 -3.86 31.11 62.19
N THR A 258 -5.14 31.29 61.83
CA THR A 258 -5.88 32.56 62.06
C THR A 258 -7.09 32.47 63.01
N ARG A 259 -7.15 31.48 63.90
CA ARG A 259 -8.18 31.40 64.96
C ARG A 259 -7.61 31.56 66.37
#